data_AF-A0A6U3VEN5-F1
#
_entry.id   AF-A0A6U3VEN5-F1
#
_cell.length_a   1.000
_cell.length_b   1.000
_cell.length_c   1.000
_cell.angle_alpha   90.00
_cell.angle_beta   90.00
_cell.angle_gamma   90.00
#
_symmetry.space_group_name_H-M   'P 1'
#
loop_
_entity.id
_entity.type
_entity.pdbx_description
1 polymer ?
#
loop_
_entity_poly.entity_id
_entity_poly.type
_entity_poly.pdbx_seq_one_letter_code
_entity_poly.pdbx_strand_id
1 'polypeptide(L)'
;MPSSKKPRLLGPSAADDSLPPPQLLSNVNDLSTDIIEMVLGNLSPQDIMRARVCRKWRQAARNTIVPLPLTEFKIDSARQYNAMEAMATSLPNLQQIAFHSLDYPEEHKYNDGGDPYEHEAVRTANYVTHDIGVVSNFTKLIDLTIWAAPLNGRYPILFNSFPLLESLKISNCGCLIWHLDYLVSCPVLKELYCEGTPVQGNINCLRVLKDTLESISIGETLVGTHMIEGNLMDLADFPHLKDLFMFTVDRVKGDIRDIGENDFPMLEELDLSCCKAIIGSQHYSFQRISDVPAFMNDVHRLLKRNIMNDRCQWSLSEDQSPDWYEAEVNNNEDEEIPGPPFDIRLVQAGSRLGWAWGFHTYIGDDSPCDSCEINWLDPEPDRDSSDYENYIQELQAIEGGEDFFNSSDQICQINFFRGCYQPPTEEEYKRLRREYNTD
;
A
#
# COMPACT_ATOMS: atom_id res chain seq x y z
N MET A 1 -31.29 31.89 -36.36
CA MET A 1 -30.51 32.37 -37.50
C MET A 1 -29.56 33.48 -37.06
N PRO A 2 -28.24 33.25 -37.02
CA PRO A 2 -27.23 34.28 -37.02
C PRO A 2 -26.44 34.32 -38.34
N SER A 3 -26.07 35.53 -38.75
CA SER A 3 -25.38 35.88 -40.01
C SER A 3 -23.93 35.38 -40.04
N SER A 4 -23.57 34.60 -41.07
CA SER A 4 -22.18 34.21 -41.33
C SER A 4 -21.43 35.31 -42.07
N LYS A 5 -20.32 35.78 -41.49
CA LYS A 5 -19.35 36.65 -42.14
C LYS A 5 -18.16 35.81 -42.58
N LYS A 6 -17.92 35.76 -43.90
CA LYS A 6 -16.72 35.15 -44.51
C LYS A 6 -15.46 35.91 -44.11
N PRO A 7 -14.39 35.23 -43.65
CA PRO A 7 -13.09 35.86 -43.45
C PRO A 7 -12.40 36.10 -44.78
N ARG A 8 -11.73 37.25 -44.86
CA ARG A 8 -11.01 37.80 -46.00
C ARG A 8 -9.60 37.22 -46.01
N LEU A 9 -9.27 36.42 -47.02
CA LEU A 9 -7.92 35.90 -47.26
C LEU A 9 -6.98 37.07 -47.61
N LEU A 10 -6.03 37.35 -46.71
CA LEU A 10 -4.88 38.22 -46.94
C LEU A 10 -3.79 37.40 -47.66
N GLY A 11 -3.28 37.94 -48.76
CA GLY A 11 -2.27 37.29 -49.60
C GLY A 11 -0.88 37.22 -48.95
N PRO A 12 0.01 36.39 -49.52
CA PRO A 12 1.36 36.16 -49.00
C PRO A 12 2.22 37.41 -49.21
N SER A 13 2.51 38.10 -48.12
CA SER A 13 3.51 39.16 -48.08
C SER A 13 4.89 38.50 -48.07
N ALA A 14 5.65 38.68 -49.15
CA ALA A 14 7.06 38.35 -49.23
C ALA A 14 7.84 39.29 -48.28
N ALA A 15 7.94 38.89 -47.02
CA ALA A 15 8.83 39.51 -46.05
C ALA A 15 10.15 38.74 -46.04
N ASP A 16 11.21 39.52 -46.09
CA ASP A 16 12.63 39.20 -46.14
C ASP A 16 13.05 38.21 -45.03
N ASP A 17 13.40 36.99 -45.42
CA ASP A 17 13.74 35.84 -44.56
C ASP A 17 15.21 35.87 -44.08
N SER A 18 15.80 37.07 -43.95
CA SER A 18 17.14 37.23 -43.37
C SER A 18 17.06 37.30 -41.84
N LEU A 19 16.68 36.20 -41.19
CA LEU A 19 16.89 36.04 -39.76
C LEU A 19 18.40 36.19 -39.49
N PRO A 20 18.83 37.19 -38.69
CA PRO A 20 20.24 37.34 -38.37
C PRO A 20 20.76 36.03 -37.75
N PRO A 21 21.98 35.60 -38.11
CA PRO A 21 22.54 34.36 -37.59
C PRO A 21 22.50 34.40 -36.06
N PRO A 22 22.10 33.29 -35.40
CA PRO A 22 21.98 33.25 -33.95
C PRO A 22 23.31 33.71 -33.35
N GLN A 23 23.27 34.85 -32.67
CA GLN A 23 24.44 35.38 -31.99
C GLN A 23 24.81 34.38 -30.91
N LEU A 24 25.85 33.58 -31.16
CA LEU A 24 26.45 32.70 -30.18
C LEU A 24 26.85 33.55 -28.98
N LEU A 25 26.16 33.36 -27.85
CA LEU A 25 26.52 33.96 -26.57
C LEU A 25 27.97 33.58 -26.28
N SER A 26 28.87 34.57 -26.35
CA SER A 26 30.30 34.34 -26.21
C SER A 26 30.72 34.06 -24.77
N ASN A 27 29.84 34.30 -23.79
CA ASN A 27 30.09 34.07 -22.38
C ASN A 27 28.84 33.57 -21.64
N VAL A 28 28.99 32.49 -20.88
CA VAL A 28 27.95 31.92 -20.00
C VAL A 28 27.48 32.93 -18.94
N ASN A 29 28.31 33.92 -18.59
CA ASN A 29 27.93 34.98 -17.65
C ASN A 29 26.83 35.92 -18.20
N ASP A 30 26.61 35.93 -19.52
CA ASP A 30 25.61 36.78 -20.17
C ASP A 30 24.19 36.19 -20.11
N LEU A 31 24.05 34.91 -19.73
CA LEU A 31 22.74 34.26 -19.52
C LEU A 31 21.96 34.95 -18.41
N SER A 32 20.65 35.17 -18.56
CA SER A 32 19.82 35.67 -17.45
C SER A 32 19.78 34.68 -16.29
N THR A 33 19.46 35.17 -15.07
CA THR A 33 19.32 34.29 -13.89
C THR A 33 18.28 33.20 -14.14
N ASP A 34 17.14 33.53 -14.76
CA ASP A 34 16.07 32.58 -15.06
C ASP A 34 16.52 31.45 -16.01
N ILE A 35 17.35 31.75 -17.02
CA ILE A 35 17.92 30.71 -17.89
C ILE A 35 18.88 29.82 -17.10
N ILE A 36 19.68 30.39 -16.20
CA ILE A 36 20.56 29.60 -15.32
C ILE A 36 19.71 28.72 -14.40
N GLU A 37 18.64 29.23 -13.80
CA GLU A 37 17.70 28.47 -12.96
C GLU A 37 17.09 27.29 -13.75
N MET A 38 16.66 27.53 -14.99
CA MET A 38 16.15 26.47 -15.87
C MET A 38 17.23 25.41 -16.17
N VAL A 39 18.47 25.81 -16.42
CA VAL A 39 19.58 24.87 -16.62
C VAL A 39 19.87 24.08 -15.34
N LEU A 40 19.92 24.75 -14.18
CA LEU A 40 20.19 24.12 -12.88
C LEU A 40 19.06 23.15 -12.48
N GLY A 41 17.81 23.44 -12.84
CA GLY A 41 16.67 22.53 -12.62
C GLY A 41 16.77 21.21 -13.38
N ASN A 42 17.75 21.05 -14.29
CA ASN A 42 18.03 19.79 -14.96
C ASN A 42 19.22 19.03 -14.36
N LEU A 43 19.79 19.50 -13.24
CA LEU A 43 20.96 18.92 -12.59
C LEU A 43 20.58 18.24 -11.26
N SER A 44 21.40 17.28 -10.83
CA SER A 44 21.30 16.70 -9.48
C SER A 44 21.59 17.76 -8.41
N PRO A 45 21.05 17.63 -7.17
CA PRO A 45 21.38 18.53 -6.08
C PRO A 45 22.90 18.70 -5.88
N GLN A 46 23.68 17.62 -6.01
CA GLN A 46 25.13 17.67 -5.87
C GLN A 46 25.80 18.47 -7.01
N ASP A 47 25.32 18.35 -8.24
CA ASP A 47 25.87 19.09 -9.37
C ASP A 47 25.47 20.57 -9.34
N ILE A 48 24.26 20.91 -8.88
CA ILE A 48 23.90 22.30 -8.58
C ILE A 48 24.85 22.87 -7.53
N MET A 49 25.16 22.10 -6.47
CA MET A 49 26.11 22.53 -5.44
C MET A 49 27.50 22.84 -6.01
N ARG A 50 27.97 22.06 -7.00
CA ARG A 50 29.25 22.28 -7.70
C ARG A 50 29.20 23.45 -8.68
N ALA A 51 28.06 23.67 -9.34
CA ALA A 51 27.88 24.71 -10.36
C ALA A 51 27.86 26.15 -9.80
N ARG A 52 27.84 26.32 -8.47
CA ARG A 52 27.78 27.59 -7.74
C ARG A 52 29.08 28.43 -7.76
N VAL A 53 29.70 28.55 -8.93
CA VAL A 53 31.03 29.13 -9.14
C VAL A 53 31.08 30.65 -8.96
N CYS A 54 29.99 31.38 -9.19
CA CYS A 54 29.92 32.84 -9.03
C CYS A 54 28.63 33.30 -8.31
N ARG A 55 28.56 34.58 -7.92
CA ARG A 55 27.43 35.13 -7.16
C ARG A 55 26.08 34.95 -7.89
N LYS A 56 26.07 35.13 -9.21
CA LYS A 56 24.88 34.99 -10.05
C LYS A 56 24.35 33.55 -10.04
N TRP A 57 25.24 32.57 -10.24
CA TRP A 57 24.89 31.15 -10.18
C TRP A 57 24.47 30.70 -8.78
N ARG A 58 25.05 31.26 -7.71
CA ARG A 58 24.58 31.02 -6.34
C ARG A 58 23.18 31.53 -6.08
N GLN A 59 22.84 32.69 -6.64
CA GLN A 59 21.49 33.24 -6.51
C GLN A 59 20.49 32.40 -7.32
N ALA A 60 20.84 32.06 -8.56
CA ALA A 60 20.04 31.15 -9.38
C ALA A 60 19.80 29.82 -8.65
N ALA A 61 20.84 29.18 -8.11
CA ALA A 61 20.71 27.92 -7.36
C ALA A 61 19.72 28.01 -6.19
N ARG A 62 19.73 29.11 -5.42
CA ARG A 62 18.79 29.31 -4.30
C ARG A 62 17.33 29.42 -4.75
N ASN A 63 17.10 30.00 -5.92
CA ASN A 63 15.77 30.18 -6.49
C ASN A 63 15.29 28.95 -7.24
N THR A 64 16.22 28.14 -7.75
CA THR A 64 15.94 26.96 -8.56
C THR A 64 15.05 25.99 -7.79
N ILE A 65 13.91 25.67 -8.38
CA ILE A 65 13.10 24.51 -7.98
C ILE A 65 13.75 23.31 -8.64
N VAL A 66 14.17 22.33 -7.84
CA VAL A 66 14.78 21.10 -8.36
C VAL A 66 13.64 20.08 -8.56
N PRO A 67 13.19 19.85 -9.80
CA PRO A 67 12.02 19.05 -10.08
C PRO A 67 12.22 17.57 -9.77
N LEU A 68 11.13 16.91 -9.36
CA LEU A 68 10.94 15.46 -9.46
C LEU A 68 11.14 15.00 -10.93
N PRO A 69 11.82 13.87 -11.23
CA PRO A 69 12.29 12.79 -10.35
C PRO A 69 13.83 12.65 -10.33
N LEU A 70 14.57 13.73 -10.59
CA LEU A 70 15.93 13.62 -11.14
C LEU A 70 16.94 12.84 -10.28
N THR A 71 16.76 12.77 -8.96
CA THR A 71 17.33 11.76 -8.05
C THR A 71 16.93 12.15 -6.63
N GLU A 72 16.35 11.23 -5.86
CA GLU A 72 16.11 11.40 -4.42
C GLU A 72 17.43 11.72 -3.70
N PHE A 73 17.47 12.78 -2.90
CA PHE A 73 18.64 13.12 -2.10
C PHE A 73 18.62 12.33 -0.79
N LYS A 74 19.36 11.22 -0.77
CA LYS A 74 19.45 10.28 0.35
C LYS A 74 20.52 10.70 1.38
N ILE A 75 20.12 10.72 2.65
CA ILE A 75 20.97 10.92 3.82
C ILE A 75 21.14 9.58 4.55
N ASP A 76 22.22 8.87 4.20
CA ASP A 76 22.59 7.56 4.77
C ASP A 76 23.98 7.58 5.43
N SER A 77 24.62 8.74 5.57
CA SER A 77 25.94 8.86 6.18
C SER A 77 26.17 10.25 6.75
N ALA A 78 27.15 10.40 7.65
CA ALA A 78 27.55 11.71 8.17
C ALA A 78 28.01 12.66 7.05
N ARG A 79 28.63 12.13 5.98
CA ARG A 79 29.01 12.91 4.81
C ARG A 79 27.80 13.48 4.09
N GLN A 80 26.75 12.68 3.87
CA GLN A 80 25.51 13.17 3.24
C GLN A 80 24.74 14.11 4.15
N TYR A 81 24.76 13.90 5.46
CA TYR A 81 24.20 14.85 6.42
C TYR A 81 24.88 16.23 6.33
N ASN A 82 26.21 16.27 6.33
CA ASN A 82 26.95 17.53 6.15
C ASN A 82 26.66 18.19 4.78
N ALA A 83 26.44 17.37 3.74
CA ALA A 83 26.00 17.87 2.44
C ALA A 83 24.59 18.47 2.51
N MET A 84 23.66 17.83 3.22
CA MET A 84 22.31 18.34 3.48
C MET A 84 22.35 19.69 4.19
N GLU A 85 23.19 19.84 5.22
CA GLU A 85 23.35 21.10 5.95
C GLU A 85 23.84 22.24 5.01
N ALA A 86 24.82 21.94 4.15
CA ALA A 86 25.25 22.88 3.12
C ALA A 86 24.15 23.19 2.10
N MET A 87 23.34 22.19 1.72
CA MET A 87 22.21 22.35 0.80
C MET A 87 21.07 23.16 1.43
N ALA A 88 20.77 23.03 2.71
CA ALA A 88 19.73 23.79 3.39
C ALA A 88 19.91 25.31 3.23
N THR A 89 21.16 25.78 3.19
CA THR A 89 21.50 27.20 3.00
C THR A 89 21.56 27.64 1.52
N SER A 90 21.66 26.67 0.62
CA SER A 90 22.04 26.89 -0.78
C SER A 90 20.94 26.54 -1.77
N LEU A 91 20.09 25.59 -1.42
CA LEU A 91 18.99 25.00 -2.17
C LEU A 91 17.76 24.85 -1.24
N PRO A 92 17.25 25.93 -0.63
CA PRO A 92 16.11 25.85 0.29
C PRO A 92 14.80 25.39 -0.40
N ASN A 93 14.77 25.41 -1.74
CA ASN A 93 13.63 24.98 -2.56
C ASN A 93 13.75 23.51 -3.04
N LEU A 94 14.59 22.70 -2.39
CA LEU A 94 14.66 21.26 -2.66
C LEU A 94 13.31 20.60 -2.33
N GLN A 95 12.81 19.76 -3.24
CA GLN A 95 11.46 19.19 -3.16
C GLN A 95 11.41 17.75 -2.63
N GLN A 96 12.53 17.05 -2.56
CA GLN A 96 12.62 15.65 -2.13
C GLN A 96 13.79 15.45 -1.17
N ILE A 97 13.55 14.76 -0.05
CA ILE A 97 14.57 14.38 0.92
C ILE A 97 14.27 12.98 1.44
N ALA A 98 15.31 12.16 1.57
CA ALA A 98 15.19 10.82 2.12
C ALA A 98 16.18 10.57 3.25
N PHE A 99 15.67 10.33 4.45
CA PHE A 99 16.48 9.91 5.60
C PHE A 99 16.55 8.40 5.62
N HIS A 100 17.77 7.85 5.57
CA HIS A 100 17.99 6.41 5.69
C HIS A 100 18.75 6.09 6.99
N SER A 101 18.94 4.79 7.27
CA SER A 101 19.93 4.37 8.26
C SER A 101 21.27 5.03 7.96
N LEU A 102 21.86 5.67 8.97
CA LEU A 102 23.23 6.14 8.90
C LEU A 102 24.15 4.92 8.90
N ASP A 103 25.12 4.88 7.99
CA ASP A 103 26.00 3.73 7.70
C ASP A 103 26.44 3.01 8.98
N TYR A 104 25.90 1.81 9.22
CA TYR A 104 26.37 0.92 10.27
C TYR A 104 27.77 0.42 9.87
N PRO A 105 28.81 0.49 10.73
CA PRO A 105 28.78 0.63 12.18
C PRO A 105 29.17 2.02 12.70
N GLU A 106 29.11 3.08 11.88
CA GLU A 106 29.50 4.41 12.33
C GLU A 106 28.53 4.88 13.43
N GLU A 107 29.09 5.22 14.60
CA GLU A 107 28.35 5.64 15.81
C GLU A 107 27.67 7.01 15.59
N HIS A 108 26.67 7.09 14.70
CA HIS A 108 25.91 8.29 14.38
C HIS A 108 24.44 8.16 14.74
N LYS A 109 23.83 9.25 15.22
CA LYS A 109 22.39 9.35 15.48
C LYS A 109 21.87 10.75 15.20
N TYR A 110 20.55 10.92 15.20
CA TYR A 110 19.94 12.25 15.31
C TYR A 110 19.73 12.63 16.78
N ASN A 111 19.59 13.94 17.06
CA ASN A 111 19.19 14.44 18.37
C ASN A 111 17.92 13.69 18.83
N ASP A 112 17.89 13.21 20.08
CA ASP A 112 16.70 12.57 20.64
C ASP A 112 15.51 13.57 20.64
N GLY A 113 14.34 13.10 20.24
CA GLY A 113 13.10 13.86 20.19
C GLY A 113 12.45 13.98 21.58
N GLY A 114 11.19 14.44 21.61
CA GLY A 114 10.39 14.41 22.84
C GLY A 114 10.02 12.97 23.23
N ASP A 115 10.06 12.63 24.51
CA ASP A 115 9.74 11.30 25.03
C ASP A 115 10.51 10.14 24.34
N PRO A 116 11.86 10.17 24.31
CA PRO A 116 12.65 9.13 23.65
C PRO A 116 12.57 7.80 24.42
N TYR A 117 12.77 6.68 23.72
CA TYR A 117 12.94 5.38 24.37
C TYR A 117 14.24 5.38 25.18
N GLU A 118 14.13 5.28 26.51
CA GLU A 118 15.28 5.40 27.44
C GLU A 118 16.39 4.40 27.12
N HIS A 119 16.03 3.15 26.80
CA HIS A 119 17.00 2.12 26.41
C HIS A 119 17.85 2.55 25.21
N GLU A 120 17.20 3.09 24.17
CA GLU A 120 17.87 3.52 22.95
C GLU A 120 18.67 4.81 23.15
N ALA A 121 18.17 5.74 23.97
CA ALA A 121 18.90 6.94 24.36
C ALA A 121 20.20 6.59 25.11
N VAL A 122 20.16 5.62 26.03
CA VAL A 122 21.34 5.13 26.76
C VAL A 122 22.28 4.36 25.84
N ARG A 123 21.76 3.45 25.00
CA ARG A 123 22.54 2.63 24.05
C ARG A 123 23.35 3.51 23.09
N THR A 124 22.77 4.61 22.64
CA THR A 124 23.35 5.53 21.65
C THR A 124 23.92 6.81 22.27
N ALA A 125 24.11 6.87 23.60
CA ALA A 125 24.53 8.08 24.31
C ALA A 125 25.89 8.63 23.85
N ASN A 126 26.79 7.76 23.38
CA ASN A 126 28.13 8.14 22.91
C ASN A 126 28.20 8.42 21.41
N TYR A 127 27.09 8.27 20.67
CA TYR A 127 27.08 8.44 19.22
C TYR A 127 27.17 9.93 18.87
N VAL A 128 27.86 10.23 17.78
CA VAL A 128 27.90 11.57 17.18
C VAL A 128 26.50 11.94 16.74
N THR A 129 26.00 13.03 17.32
CA THR A 129 24.61 13.42 17.19
C THR A 129 24.44 14.53 16.14
N HIS A 130 23.48 14.34 15.23
CA HIS A 130 23.13 15.25 14.15
C HIS A 130 21.80 15.96 14.42
N ASP A 131 21.65 17.20 13.97
CA ASP A 131 20.43 17.97 14.15
C ASP A 131 19.41 17.70 13.03
N ILE A 132 18.39 16.90 13.33
CA ILE A 132 17.29 16.66 12.38
C ILE A 132 16.52 17.95 12.04
N GLY A 133 16.57 18.98 12.90
CA GLY A 133 15.85 20.24 12.70
C GLY A 133 16.29 21.00 11.45
N VAL A 134 17.47 20.71 10.89
CA VAL A 134 17.95 21.27 9.62
C VAL A 134 16.98 21.06 8.46
N VAL A 135 16.15 20.01 8.51
CA VAL A 135 15.14 19.69 7.51
C VAL A 135 14.08 20.79 7.36
N SER A 136 13.81 21.55 8.42
CA SER A 136 12.83 22.66 8.39
C SER A 136 13.21 23.80 7.44
N ASN A 137 14.47 23.86 6.99
CA ASN A 137 14.92 24.86 6.01
C ASN A 137 14.39 24.59 4.60
N PHE A 138 13.87 23.39 4.33
CA PHE A 138 13.34 22.99 3.02
C PHE A 138 11.83 23.25 2.93
N THR A 139 11.45 24.53 2.91
CA THR A 139 10.02 24.95 2.95
C THR A 139 9.21 24.57 1.69
N LYS A 140 9.86 24.07 0.64
CA LYS A 140 9.24 23.61 -0.60
C LYS A 140 9.27 22.09 -0.76
N LEU A 141 9.48 21.37 0.33
CA LEU A 141 9.45 19.91 0.33
C LEU A 141 8.07 19.41 -0.08
N ILE A 142 8.06 18.51 -1.06
CA ILE A 142 6.87 17.84 -1.62
C ILE A 142 6.87 16.36 -1.23
N ASP A 143 8.05 15.73 -1.21
CA ASP A 143 8.23 14.32 -0.87
C ASP A 143 9.23 14.16 0.27
N LEU A 144 8.83 13.42 1.31
CA LEU A 144 9.65 13.11 2.46
C LEU A 144 9.64 11.59 2.72
N THR A 145 10.80 10.97 2.54
CA THR A 145 11.04 9.56 2.86
C THR A 145 11.86 9.46 4.15
N ILE A 146 11.47 8.57 5.05
CA ILE A 146 12.20 8.24 6.29
C ILE A 146 12.21 6.72 6.41
N TRP A 147 13.35 6.09 6.19
CA TRP A 147 13.50 4.64 6.16
C TRP A 147 14.61 4.15 7.07
N ALA A 148 14.27 3.39 8.10
CA ALA A 148 15.22 2.87 9.08
C ALA A 148 16.16 3.96 9.66
N ALA A 149 15.69 5.21 9.71
CA ALA A 149 16.47 6.32 10.24
C ALA A 149 16.57 6.19 11.77
N PRO A 150 17.74 6.44 12.39
CA PRO A 150 17.95 6.34 13.84
C PRO A 150 17.34 7.55 14.58
N LEU A 151 16.03 7.75 14.42
CA LEU A 151 15.21 8.74 15.11
C LEU A 151 14.63 8.12 16.39
N ASN A 152 14.72 8.82 17.52
CA ASN A 152 14.30 8.31 18.82
C ASN A 152 13.40 9.32 19.54
N GLY A 153 12.11 9.01 19.65
CA GLY A 153 11.09 9.88 20.26
C GLY A 153 10.24 10.64 19.24
N ARG A 154 9.68 11.77 19.66
CA ARG A 154 8.71 12.59 18.93
C ARG A 154 9.35 13.79 18.24
N TYR A 155 9.06 13.97 16.96
CA TYR A 155 9.61 15.05 16.14
C TYR A 155 8.51 15.84 15.40
N PRO A 156 7.77 16.74 16.10
CA PRO A 156 6.74 17.56 15.45
C PRO A 156 7.24 18.39 14.26
N ILE A 157 8.53 18.71 14.23
CA ILE A 157 9.17 19.46 13.13
C ILE A 157 9.09 18.74 11.77
N LEU A 158 8.99 17.41 11.77
CA LEU A 158 8.85 16.61 10.53
C LEU A 158 7.47 16.76 9.87
N PHE A 159 6.49 17.28 10.61
CA PHE A 159 5.10 17.41 10.15
C PHE A 159 4.69 18.88 10.03
N ASN A 160 5.17 19.74 10.94
CA ASN A 160 4.75 21.14 11.01
C ASN A 160 5.46 22.08 10.01
N SER A 161 6.49 21.61 9.31
CA SER A 161 7.37 22.48 8.51
C SER A 161 7.02 22.50 7.01
N PHE A 162 6.14 21.62 6.54
CA PHE A 162 6.01 21.30 5.11
C PHE A 162 4.57 21.46 4.58
N PRO A 163 4.11 22.71 4.37
CA PRO A 163 2.73 22.96 3.90
C PRO A 163 2.48 22.49 2.46
N LEU A 164 3.53 22.10 1.72
CA LEU A 164 3.46 21.60 0.34
C LEU A 164 3.72 20.10 0.23
N LEU A 165 3.78 19.38 1.36
CA LEU A 165 4.08 17.95 1.37
C LEU A 165 2.92 17.17 0.77
N GLU A 166 3.18 16.51 -0.36
CA GLU A 166 2.21 15.66 -1.08
C GLU A 166 2.45 14.17 -0.80
N SER A 167 3.69 13.76 -0.51
CA SER A 167 4.07 12.37 -0.21
C SER A 167 4.84 12.29 1.11
N LEU A 168 4.39 11.43 2.02
CA LEU A 168 5.06 11.12 3.27
C LEU A 168 5.20 9.59 3.42
N LYS A 169 6.45 9.12 3.44
CA LYS A 169 6.80 7.70 3.51
C LYS A 169 7.68 7.45 4.72
N ILE A 170 7.17 6.76 5.73
CA ILE A 170 7.89 6.43 6.96
C ILE A 170 7.92 4.92 7.12
N SER A 171 9.10 4.32 7.16
CA SER A 171 9.20 2.88 7.28
C SER A 171 10.36 2.42 8.15
N ASN A 172 10.15 1.34 8.90
CA ASN A 172 11.14 0.67 9.74
C ASN A 172 11.85 1.59 10.75
N CYS A 173 11.19 2.65 11.21
CA CYS A 173 11.71 3.58 12.22
C CYS A 173 11.17 3.20 13.60
N GLY A 174 11.61 2.05 14.14
CA GLY A 174 11.04 1.45 15.35
C GLY A 174 11.10 2.31 16.62
N CYS A 175 11.89 3.39 16.63
CA CYS A 175 12.03 4.32 17.76
C CYS A 175 11.39 5.70 17.49
N LEU A 176 10.87 5.94 16.29
CA LEU A 176 10.16 7.17 15.94
C LEU A 176 8.71 7.05 16.43
N ILE A 177 8.31 7.94 17.33
CA ILE A 177 6.94 8.02 17.86
C ILE A 177 6.27 9.24 17.25
N TRP A 178 5.11 9.06 16.65
CA TRP A 178 4.32 10.18 16.14
C TRP A 178 2.82 9.89 16.18
N HIS A 179 2.02 10.94 16.02
CA HIS A 179 0.56 10.87 16.07
C HIS A 179 -0.05 11.31 14.73
N LEU A 180 -1.15 10.66 14.32
CA LEU A 180 -1.87 11.00 13.08
C LEU A 180 -2.40 12.43 13.07
N ASP A 181 -2.65 13.04 14.24
CA ASP A 181 -3.10 14.43 14.35
C ASP A 181 -2.04 15.45 13.90
N TYR A 182 -0.77 15.06 13.82
CA TYR A 182 0.30 15.92 13.30
C TYR A 182 0.14 16.21 11.80
N LEU A 183 -0.63 15.40 11.08
CA LEU A 183 -0.90 15.59 9.65
C LEU A 183 -1.83 16.78 9.35
N VAL A 184 -2.42 17.42 10.36
CA VAL A 184 -3.16 18.68 10.21
C VAL A 184 -2.31 19.80 9.56
N SER A 185 -0.98 19.71 9.69
CA SER A 185 -0.03 20.66 9.12
C SER A 185 0.36 20.37 7.67
N CYS A 186 -0.12 19.27 7.08
CA CYS A 186 0.18 18.83 5.71
C CYS A 186 -1.08 18.82 4.83
N PRO A 187 -1.74 19.98 4.61
CA PRO A 187 -3.10 20.04 4.03
C PRO A 187 -3.20 19.61 2.56
N VAL A 188 -2.08 19.33 1.89
CA VAL A 188 -2.04 18.88 0.48
C VAL A 188 -1.53 17.45 0.33
N LEU A 189 -1.44 16.70 1.43
CA LEU A 189 -0.94 15.32 1.43
C LEU A 189 -1.85 14.41 0.60
N LYS A 190 -1.25 13.69 -0.33
CA LYS A 190 -1.90 12.74 -1.24
C LYS A 190 -1.53 11.29 -0.91
N GLU A 191 -0.26 11.05 -0.59
CA GLU A 191 0.25 9.71 -0.28
C GLU A 191 0.74 9.66 1.17
N LEU A 192 0.19 8.73 1.94
CA LEU A 192 0.66 8.40 3.28
C LEU A 192 1.05 6.93 3.33
N TYR A 193 2.34 6.65 3.50
CA TYR A 193 2.86 5.30 3.72
C TYR A 193 3.57 5.24 5.07
N CYS A 194 3.13 4.35 5.96
CA CYS A 194 3.68 4.18 7.30
C CYS A 194 3.73 2.69 7.67
N GLU A 195 4.90 2.06 7.57
CA GLU A 195 5.07 0.64 7.88
C GLU A 195 6.17 0.41 8.93
N GLY A 196 5.87 -0.35 9.97
CA GLY A 196 6.89 -0.73 10.95
C GLY A 196 7.50 0.44 11.72
N THR A 197 6.69 1.46 11.97
CA THR A 197 7.04 2.65 12.75
C THR A 197 5.91 2.97 13.72
N PRO A 198 6.15 3.07 15.03
CA PRO A 198 5.12 3.35 16.03
C PRO A 198 4.33 4.65 15.73
N VAL A 199 3.10 4.48 15.28
CA VAL A 199 2.14 5.58 15.07
C VAL A 199 0.93 5.41 15.98
N GLN A 200 0.43 6.52 16.49
CA GLN A 200 -0.69 6.58 17.42
C GLN A 200 -1.78 7.51 16.90
N GLY A 201 -2.99 7.36 17.41
CA GLY A 201 -4.09 8.29 17.17
C GLY A 201 -5.26 7.62 16.45
N ASN A 202 -6.25 8.43 16.10
CA ASN A 202 -7.48 7.94 15.51
C ASN A 202 -7.45 8.16 14.00
N ILE A 203 -7.82 7.18 13.17
CA ILE A 203 -7.86 7.33 11.71
C ILE A 203 -8.83 8.44 11.26
N ASN A 204 -9.82 8.78 12.08
CA ASN A 204 -10.70 9.93 11.86
C ASN A 204 -9.93 11.27 11.81
N CYS A 205 -8.72 11.35 12.37
CA CYS A 205 -7.84 12.51 12.24
C CYS A 205 -7.44 12.78 10.78
N LEU A 206 -7.45 11.76 9.92
CA LEU A 206 -7.16 11.89 8.48
C LEU A 206 -8.23 12.68 7.72
N ARG A 207 -9.41 12.92 8.31
CA ARG A 207 -10.47 13.72 7.67
C ARG A 207 -10.05 15.15 7.33
N VAL A 208 -9.01 15.68 7.98
CA VAL A 208 -8.42 16.98 7.61
C VAL A 208 -7.80 16.96 6.20
N LEU A 209 -7.53 15.76 5.66
CA LEU A 209 -6.96 15.49 4.34
C LEU A 209 -7.97 14.80 3.40
N LYS A 210 -9.25 14.81 3.75
CA LYS A 210 -10.32 14.14 3.00
C LYS A 210 -10.29 14.49 1.51
N ASP A 211 -10.09 15.77 1.19
CA ASP A 211 -10.15 16.27 -0.19
C ASP A 211 -8.82 16.11 -0.96
N THR A 212 -7.80 15.50 -0.37
CA THR A 212 -6.46 15.38 -1.00
C THR A 212 -5.87 13.99 -0.97
N LEU A 213 -6.16 13.17 0.04
CA LEU A 213 -5.59 11.82 0.13
C LEU A 213 -6.06 10.93 -1.02
N GLU A 214 -5.08 10.36 -1.71
CA GLU A 214 -5.24 9.41 -2.80
C GLU A 214 -4.81 8.00 -2.41
N SER A 215 -3.82 7.85 -1.52
CA SER A 215 -3.28 6.56 -1.12
C SER A 215 -2.93 6.54 0.37
N ILE A 216 -3.42 5.53 1.08
CA ILE A 216 -3.15 5.30 2.50
C ILE A 216 -2.62 3.88 2.65
N SER A 217 -1.41 3.76 3.17
CA SER A 217 -0.81 2.49 3.54
C SER A 217 -0.26 2.59 4.95
N ILE A 218 -0.86 1.86 5.88
CA ILE A 218 -0.48 1.90 7.29
C ILE A 218 -0.38 0.47 7.81
N GLY A 219 0.77 0.11 8.38
CA GLY A 219 1.08 -1.25 8.79
C GLY A 219 1.93 -1.37 10.06
N GLU A 220 1.64 -2.39 10.88
CA GLU A 220 2.50 -2.78 12.00
C GLU A 220 3.48 -3.89 11.59
N THR A 221 4.77 -3.73 11.91
CA THR A 221 5.74 -4.85 11.81
C THR A 221 6.10 -5.44 13.17
N LEU A 222 5.78 -4.76 14.27
CA LEU A 222 6.12 -5.17 15.62
C LEU A 222 4.87 -5.16 16.51
N VAL A 223 4.48 -6.36 16.94
CA VAL A 223 3.29 -6.63 17.76
C VAL A 223 3.23 -5.67 18.96
N GLY A 224 2.15 -4.89 19.03
CA GLY A 224 1.80 -4.09 20.20
C GLY A 224 2.46 -2.71 20.29
N THR A 225 3.08 -2.23 19.21
CA THR A 225 3.74 -0.90 19.20
C THR A 225 2.86 0.24 18.71
N HIS A 226 1.75 -0.05 18.04
CA HIS A 226 0.88 0.98 17.48
C HIS A 226 -0.42 1.08 18.26
N MET A 227 -0.94 2.30 18.30
CA MET A 227 -2.20 2.61 18.96
C MET A 227 -3.11 3.36 18.00
N ILE A 228 -3.13 2.92 16.74
CA ILE A 228 -4.06 3.44 15.75
C ILE A 228 -5.43 2.84 16.03
N GLU A 229 -6.40 3.70 16.28
CA GLU A 229 -7.79 3.32 16.55
C GLU A 229 -8.75 4.03 15.59
N GLY A 230 -10.03 3.71 15.67
CA GLY A 230 -11.10 4.37 14.91
C GLY A 230 -11.99 3.37 14.19
N ASN A 231 -12.75 3.86 13.21
CA ASN A 231 -13.64 3.03 12.40
C ASN A 231 -13.27 3.14 10.91
N LEU A 232 -13.17 2.02 10.19
CA LEU A 232 -12.91 1.96 8.75
C LEU A 232 -13.81 2.93 7.97
N MET A 233 -15.08 3.02 8.35
CA MET A 233 -16.07 3.87 7.68
C MET A 233 -15.86 5.37 7.93
N ASP A 234 -14.96 5.79 8.83
CA ASP A 234 -14.56 7.18 8.98
C ASP A 234 -13.86 7.73 7.73
N LEU A 235 -13.36 6.84 6.85
CA LEU A 235 -12.69 7.12 5.59
C LEU A 235 -13.59 6.96 4.35
N ALA A 236 -14.83 6.49 4.51
CA ALA A 236 -15.71 6.10 3.40
C ALA A 236 -16.07 7.24 2.43
N ASP A 237 -16.08 8.49 2.92
CA ASP A 237 -16.47 9.66 2.13
C ASP A 237 -15.30 10.36 1.42
N PHE A 238 -14.12 9.75 1.36
CA PHE A 238 -12.92 10.34 0.74
C PHE A 238 -13.04 10.27 -0.80
N PRO A 239 -13.20 11.42 -1.49
CA PRO A 239 -13.53 11.45 -2.92
C PRO A 239 -12.39 11.04 -3.84
N HIS A 240 -11.14 11.01 -3.36
CA HIS A 240 -9.95 10.76 -4.17
C HIS A 240 -9.15 9.53 -3.75
N LEU A 241 -9.56 8.85 -2.67
CA LEU A 241 -8.86 7.67 -2.16
C LEU A 241 -8.99 6.49 -3.14
N LYS A 242 -7.85 6.09 -3.69
CA LYS A 242 -7.67 4.97 -4.63
C LYS A 242 -7.16 3.72 -3.93
N ASP A 243 -6.21 3.88 -3.02
CA ASP A 243 -5.61 2.75 -2.34
C ASP A 243 -5.75 2.87 -0.82
N LEU A 244 -6.25 1.82 -0.19
CA LEU A 244 -6.36 1.70 1.26
C LEU A 244 -5.78 0.36 1.70
N PHE A 245 -4.54 0.43 2.19
CA PHE A 245 -3.84 -0.69 2.76
C PHE A 245 -3.71 -0.52 4.28
N MET A 246 -4.30 -1.43 5.03
CA MET A 246 -4.18 -1.49 6.48
C MET A 246 -3.68 -2.88 6.86
N PHE A 247 -2.42 -2.94 7.30
CA PHE A 247 -1.79 -4.18 7.72
C PHE A 247 -1.72 -4.22 9.25
N THR A 248 -2.15 -5.33 9.85
CA THR A 248 -1.93 -5.61 11.29
C THR A 248 -2.44 -4.52 12.25
N VAL A 249 -3.47 -3.74 11.86
CA VAL A 249 -4.04 -2.67 12.70
C VAL A 249 -5.20 -3.20 13.57
N ASP A 250 -4.87 -3.81 14.70
CA ASP A 250 -5.83 -4.56 15.54
C ASP A 250 -6.86 -3.69 16.30
N ARG A 251 -6.71 -2.36 16.32
CA ARG A 251 -7.60 -1.45 17.05
C ARG A 251 -8.55 -0.64 16.17
N VAL A 252 -8.36 -0.70 14.85
CA VAL A 252 -9.32 -0.13 13.91
C VAL A 252 -10.45 -1.13 13.74
N LYS A 253 -11.66 -0.66 14.00
CA LYS A 253 -12.88 -1.46 13.91
C LYS A 253 -13.58 -1.21 12.59
N GLY A 254 -14.44 -2.12 12.20
CA GLY A 254 -15.28 -1.93 11.03
C GLY A 254 -15.91 -3.23 10.60
N ASP A 255 -16.75 -3.15 9.59
CA ASP A 255 -17.32 -4.29 8.91
C ASP A 255 -17.30 -4.00 7.42
N ILE A 256 -16.64 -4.85 6.63
CA ILE A 256 -16.56 -4.61 5.18
C ILE A 256 -17.94 -4.65 4.52
N ARG A 257 -18.94 -5.28 5.15
CA ARG A 257 -20.32 -5.34 4.63
C ARG A 257 -21.03 -4.00 4.72
N ASP A 258 -20.54 -3.10 5.59
CA ASP A 258 -21.06 -1.74 5.72
C ASP A 258 -20.63 -0.84 4.55
N ILE A 259 -19.69 -1.29 3.71
CA ILE A 259 -19.27 -0.57 2.51
C ILE A 259 -20.40 -0.59 1.47
N GLY A 260 -21.07 0.54 1.32
CA GLY A 260 -22.12 0.77 0.33
C GLY A 260 -21.58 1.04 -1.07
N GLU A 261 -22.49 1.10 -2.04
CA GLU A 261 -22.19 1.36 -3.45
C GLU A 261 -21.58 2.76 -3.70
N ASN A 262 -21.92 3.74 -2.85
CA ASN A 262 -21.43 5.11 -2.95
C ASN A 262 -20.25 5.40 -2.02
N ASP A 263 -19.86 4.45 -1.19
CA ASP A 263 -18.72 4.57 -0.29
C ASP A 263 -17.44 4.26 -1.06
N PHE A 264 -16.39 5.03 -0.79
CA PHE A 264 -15.10 4.90 -1.47
C PHE A 264 -15.22 5.02 -3.00
N PRO A 265 -15.65 6.17 -3.53
CA PRO A 265 -16.07 6.30 -4.93
C PRO A 265 -14.94 6.12 -5.96
N MET A 266 -13.68 6.29 -5.55
CA MET A 266 -12.49 6.15 -6.41
C MET A 266 -11.58 5.01 -5.97
N LEU A 267 -11.99 4.18 -5.00
CA LEU A 267 -11.14 3.13 -4.47
C LEU A 267 -10.97 2.04 -5.53
N GLU A 268 -9.71 1.73 -5.81
CA GLU A 268 -9.25 0.74 -6.77
C GLU A 268 -8.66 -0.47 -6.04
N GLU A 269 -8.03 -0.26 -4.87
CA GLU A 269 -7.42 -1.33 -4.09
C GLU A 269 -7.70 -1.19 -2.58
N LEU A 270 -8.19 -2.29 -1.99
CA LEU A 270 -8.49 -2.45 -0.57
C LEU A 270 -7.79 -3.69 -0.05
N ASP A 271 -6.84 -3.48 0.86
CA ASP A 271 -6.18 -4.55 1.59
C ASP A 271 -6.31 -4.29 3.09
N LEU A 272 -6.98 -5.19 3.79
CA LEU A 272 -7.18 -5.14 5.24
C LEU A 272 -6.50 -6.34 5.92
N SER A 273 -5.40 -6.81 5.34
CA SER A 273 -4.61 -7.93 5.81
C SER A 273 -4.34 -7.87 7.30
N CYS A 274 -4.68 -8.95 8.02
CA CYS A 274 -4.39 -9.11 9.45
C CYS A 274 -5.03 -8.06 10.38
N CYS A 275 -6.08 -7.35 9.95
CA CYS A 275 -6.82 -6.41 10.79
C CYS A 275 -7.92 -7.13 11.61
N LYS A 276 -7.56 -7.78 12.71
CA LYS A 276 -8.48 -8.70 13.45
C LYS A 276 -9.77 -8.04 13.95
N ALA A 277 -9.77 -6.73 14.18
CA ALA A 277 -10.93 -5.99 14.67
C ALA A 277 -11.89 -5.53 13.56
N ILE A 278 -11.53 -5.73 12.29
CA ILE A 278 -12.40 -5.47 11.15
C ILE A 278 -13.09 -6.77 10.73
N ILE A 279 -14.41 -6.79 10.80
CA ILE A 279 -15.22 -7.94 10.38
C ILE A 279 -15.08 -8.11 8.86
N GLY A 280 -14.70 -9.31 8.45
CA GLY A 280 -14.49 -9.68 7.04
C GLY A 280 -13.11 -9.34 6.49
N SER A 281 -12.18 -8.82 7.30
CA SER A 281 -10.77 -8.70 6.91
C SER A 281 -10.18 -10.05 6.49
N GLN A 282 -8.99 -10.03 5.88
CA GLN A 282 -8.24 -11.26 5.68
C GLN A 282 -7.96 -11.94 7.03
N HIS A 283 -8.05 -13.26 7.04
CA HIS A 283 -8.00 -14.15 8.20
C HIS A 283 -9.12 -13.92 9.23
N TYR A 284 -10.23 -13.30 8.84
CA TYR A 284 -11.41 -13.25 9.71
C TYR A 284 -12.00 -14.65 9.90
N SER A 285 -12.27 -15.00 11.17
CA SER A 285 -12.80 -16.31 11.55
C SER A 285 -14.28 -16.25 11.92
N PHE A 286 -15.10 -17.04 11.22
CA PHE A 286 -16.52 -17.20 11.44
C PHE A 286 -16.82 -18.03 12.68
N GLN A 287 -17.89 -17.65 13.39
CA GLN A 287 -18.37 -18.40 14.55
C GLN A 287 -19.32 -19.53 14.19
N ARG A 288 -19.94 -19.46 13.00
CA ARG A 288 -20.90 -20.45 12.50
C ARG A 288 -20.77 -20.61 11.00
N ILE A 289 -20.95 -21.84 10.52
CA ILE A 289 -21.02 -22.13 9.08
C ILE A 289 -22.21 -21.39 8.44
N SER A 290 -23.33 -21.28 9.16
CA SER A 290 -24.57 -20.66 8.66
C SER A 290 -24.45 -19.16 8.37
N ASP A 291 -23.43 -18.47 8.88
CA ASP A 291 -23.27 -17.02 8.71
C ASP A 291 -22.58 -16.68 7.37
N VAL A 292 -21.85 -17.64 6.79
CA VAL A 292 -21.02 -17.46 5.60
C VAL A 292 -21.82 -17.13 4.34
N PRO A 293 -22.95 -17.78 4.02
CA PRO A 293 -23.69 -17.45 2.79
C PRO A 293 -24.16 -16.00 2.74
N ALA A 294 -24.61 -15.43 3.86
CA ALA A 294 -25.01 -14.03 3.91
C ALA A 294 -23.80 -13.11 3.72
N PHE A 295 -22.69 -13.40 4.42
CA PHE A 295 -21.44 -12.67 4.29
C PHE A 295 -20.90 -12.68 2.85
N MET A 296 -20.86 -13.84 2.19
CA MET A 296 -20.32 -13.96 0.84
C MET A 296 -21.16 -13.20 -0.20
N ASN A 297 -22.48 -13.07 0.00
CA ASN A 297 -23.31 -12.20 -0.83
C ASN A 297 -22.96 -10.71 -0.68
N ASP A 298 -22.55 -10.28 0.51
CA ASP A 298 -22.10 -8.91 0.74
C ASP A 298 -20.71 -8.67 0.14
N VAL A 299 -19.77 -9.59 0.36
CA VAL A 299 -18.43 -9.55 -0.25
C VAL A 299 -18.49 -9.58 -1.78
N HIS A 300 -19.43 -10.34 -2.35
CA HIS A 300 -19.65 -10.39 -3.80
C HIS A 300 -19.85 -8.99 -4.40
N ARG A 301 -20.55 -8.09 -3.68
CA ARG A 301 -20.74 -6.70 -4.13
C ARG A 301 -19.43 -5.93 -4.22
N LEU A 302 -18.49 -6.19 -3.30
CA LEU A 302 -17.16 -5.56 -3.29
C LEU A 302 -16.28 -6.15 -4.40
N LEU A 303 -16.31 -7.47 -4.59
CA LEU A 303 -15.57 -8.13 -5.67
C LEU A 303 -16.02 -7.66 -7.05
N LYS A 304 -17.32 -7.41 -7.26
CA LYS A 304 -17.82 -6.81 -8.52
C LYS A 304 -17.31 -5.40 -8.79
N ARG A 305 -16.91 -4.65 -7.75
CA ARG A 305 -16.27 -3.34 -7.90
C ARG A 305 -14.77 -3.46 -8.18
N ASN A 306 -14.20 -4.67 -8.14
CA ASN A 306 -12.78 -4.95 -8.32
C ASN A 306 -11.89 -4.19 -7.33
N ILE A 307 -12.38 -3.95 -6.11
CA ILE A 307 -11.62 -3.24 -5.07
C ILE A 307 -10.91 -4.20 -4.11
N MET A 308 -11.37 -5.44 -4.00
CA MET A 308 -10.87 -6.40 -3.03
C MET A 308 -10.03 -7.46 -3.74
N ASN A 309 -8.89 -7.79 -3.16
CA ASN A 309 -7.99 -8.82 -3.67
C ASN A 309 -8.61 -10.23 -3.51
N ASP A 310 -8.38 -11.12 -4.48
CA ASP A 310 -8.84 -12.52 -4.44
C ASP A 310 -8.16 -13.35 -3.34
N ARG A 311 -7.07 -12.84 -2.76
CA ARG A 311 -6.30 -13.43 -1.65
C ARG A 311 -6.98 -13.38 -0.28
N CYS A 312 -8.26 -13.03 -0.22
CA CYS A 312 -8.99 -13.06 1.03
C CYS A 312 -9.16 -14.49 1.52
N GLN A 313 -8.51 -14.80 2.63
CA GLN A 313 -8.65 -16.07 3.34
C GLN A 313 -9.56 -15.86 4.54
N TRP A 314 -10.64 -16.62 4.62
CA TRP A 314 -11.49 -16.65 5.81
C TRP A 314 -11.56 -18.08 6.33
N SER A 315 -11.84 -18.25 7.61
CA SER A 315 -11.90 -19.59 8.21
C SER A 315 -13.00 -19.70 9.25
N LEU A 316 -13.28 -20.91 9.72
CA LEU A 316 -14.09 -21.15 10.90
C LEU A 316 -13.21 -21.01 12.15
N SER A 317 -13.70 -20.30 13.17
CA SER A 317 -12.98 -20.10 14.44
C SER A 317 -12.79 -21.43 15.16
N GLU A 318 -11.54 -21.87 15.28
CA GLU A 318 -11.16 -23.09 16.01
C GLU A 318 -11.55 -23.03 17.50
N ASP A 319 -11.44 -21.85 18.11
CA ASP A 319 -11.59 -21.66 19.55
C ASP A 319 -13.03 -21.38 20.00
N GLN A 320 -13.87 -20.81 19.13
CA GLN A 320 -15.20 -20.31 19.53
C GLN A 320 -16.34 -20.87 18.67
N SER A 321 -16.06 -21.45 17.50
CA SER A 321 -17.10 -22.08 16.69
C SER A 321 -17.52 -23.42 17.29
N PRO A 322 -18.81 -23.64 17.53
CA PRO A 322 -19.34 -24.95 17.91
C PRO A 322 -19.52 -25.89 16.70
N ASP A 323 -19.32 -25.39 15.48
CA ASP A 323 -19.35 -26.20 14.27
C ASP A 323 -17.95 -26.75 13.92
N TRP A 324 -16.90 -26.30 14.64
CA TRP A 324 -15.53 -26.76 14.47
C TRP A 324 -15.30 -28.09 15.19
N TYR A 325 -14.48 -28.96 14.60
CA TYR A 325 -14.08 -30.24 15.20
C TYR A 325 -12.64 -30.60 14.79
N GLU A 326 -11.92 -31.25 15.70
CA GLU A 326 -10.50 -31.57 15.49
C GLU A 326 -10.33 -32.68 14.44
N ALA A 327 -9.36 -32.52 13.55
CA ALA A 327 -8.95 -33.58 12.64
C ALA A 327 -8.30 -34.71 13.45
N GLU A 328 -8.72 -35.97 13.29
CA GLU A 328 -8.02 -37.04 14.00
C GLU A 328 -6.64 -37.25 13.36
N VAL A 329 -5.59 -36.96 14.14
CA VAL A 329 -4.19 -37.10 13.73
C VAL A 329 -3.93 -38.54 13.27
N ASN A 330 -3.53 -38.72 12.02
CA ASN A 330 -3.06 -40.02 11.54
C ASN A 330 -1.64 -40.23 12.07
N ASN A 331 -1.37 -41.36 12.75
CA ASN A 331 -0.01 -41.68 13.18
C ASN A 331 0.85 -42.22 12.04
N ASN A 332 0.26 -42.48 10.88
CA ASN A 332 0.98 -42.90 9.67
C ASN A 332 1.46 -41.65 8.94
N GLU A 333 2.77 -41.39 8.97
CA GLU A 333 3.41 -40.25 8.29
C GLU A 333 3.25 -40.28 6.75
N ASP A 334 2.81 -41.40 6.18
CA ASP A 334 2.76 -41.62 4.72
C ASP A 334 1.36 -41.40 4.09
N GLU A 335 0.30 -41.19 4.87
CA GLU A 335 -1.07 -40.98 4.34
C GLU A 335 -1.55 -39.55 4.63
N GLU A 336 -1.47 -38.70 3.61
CA GLU A 336 -2.02 -37.34 3.62
C GLU A 336 -3.54 -37.42 3.49
N ILE A 337 -4.22 -37.60 4.63
CA ILE A 337 -5.69 -37.55 4.70
C ILE A 337 -6.10 -36.08 4.78
N PRO A 338 -6.98 -35.60 3.89
CA PRO A 338 -7.43 -34.22 3.91
C PRO A 338 -8.09 -33.87 5.25
N GLY A 339 -7.69 -32.74 5.83
CA GLY A 339 -8.31 -32.25 7.06
C GLY A 339 -9.74 -31.71 6.82
N PRO A 340 -10.48 -31.41 7.89
CA PRO A 340 -11.80 -30.77 7.80
C PRO A 340 -11.73 -29.45 7.01
N PRO A 341 -12.70 -29.15 6.12
CA PRO A 341 -12.62 -28.02 5.21
C PRO A 341 -13.14 -26.75 5.88
N PHE A 342 -12.36 -26.16 6.78
CA PHE A 342 -12.78 -24.98 7.56
C PHE A 342 -12.33 -23.65 7.00
N ASP A 343 -11.63 -23.62 5.87
CA ASP A 343 -11.23 -22.40 5.19
C ASP A 343 -12.19 -22.09 4.05
N ILE A 344 -12.42 -20.81 3.78
CA ILE A 344 -13.25 -20.34 2.69
C ILE A 344 -12.33 -19.73 1.65
N ARG A 345 -12.58 -20.08 0.38
CA ARG A 345 -11.84 -19.57 -0.76
C ARG A 345 -12.79 -19.06 -1.82
N LEU A 346 -12.38 -18.00 -2.50
CA LEU A 346 -13.02 -17.57 -3.73
C LEU A 346 -12.61 -18.52 -4.86
N VAL A 347 -13.57 -18.84 -5.71
CA VAL A 347 -13.37 -19.72 -6.86
C VAL A 347 -13.91 -19.01 -8.10
N GLN A 348 -13.08 -18.89 -9.13
CA GLN A 348 -13.47 -18.31 -10.40
C GLN A 348 -13.39 -19.36 -11.50
N ALA A 349 -14.42 -19.43 -12.34
CA ALA A 349 -14.42 -20.21 -13.57
C ALA A 349 -14.99 -19.35 -14.71
N GLY A 350 -14.14 -18.93 -15.63
CA GLY A 350 -14.42 -17.93 -16.65
C GLY A 350 -14.83 -16.61 -16.01
N SER A 351 -16.01 -16.11 -16.39
CA SER A 351 -16.60 -14.88 -15.81
C SER A 351 -17.42 -15.14 -14.54
N ARG A 352 -17.57 -16.39 -14.11
CA ARG A 352 -18.43 -16.76 -12.98
C ARG A 352 -17.62 -16.83 -11.68
N LEU A 353 -18.07 -16.09 -10.67
CA LEU A 353 -17.50 -16.13 -9.34
C LEU A 353 -18.34 -17.01 -8.40
N GLY A 354 -17.67 -17.74 -7.53
CA GLY A 354 -18.23 -18.54 -6.46
C GLY A 354 -17.29 -18.61 -5.28
N TRP A 355 -17.64 -19.45 -4.31
CA TRP A 355 -16.80 -19.73 -3.15
C TRP A 355 -17.00 -21.17 -2.70
N ALA A 356 -15.99 -21.73 -2.06
CA ALA A 356 -16.03 -23.08 -1.53
C ALA A 356 -15.37 -23.14 -0.15
N TRP A 357 -15.82 -24.09 0.65
CA TRP A 357 -15.10 -24.52 1.83
C TRP A 357 -13.96 -25.45 1.41
N GLY A 358 -12.80 -25.34 2.02
CA GLY A 358 -11.65 -26.18 1.73
C GLY A 358 -10.72 -26.30 2.92
N PHE A 359 -9.75 -27.19 2.79
CA PHE A 359 -8.71 -27.39 3.79
C PHE A 359 -7.43 -26.70 3.34
N HIS A 360 -6.86 -25.82 4.17
CA HIS A 360 -5.57 -25.21 3.90
C HIS A 360 -4.41 -26.04 4.47
N THR A 361 -3.61 -26.61 3.57
CA THR A 361 -2.26 -27.06 3.90
C THR A 361 -1.35 -25.82 4.00
N TYR A 362 -0.45 -25.79 4.99
CA TYR A 362 0.40 -24.63 5.26
C TYR A 362 1.12 -24.14 4.00
N ILE A 363 1.13 -22.81 3.82
CA ILE A 363 1.79 -22.07 2.75
C ILE A 363 3.22 -22.59 2.53
N GLY A 364 3.44 -23.28 1.41
CA GLY A 364 4.74 -23.79 1.00
C GLY A 364 4.68 -25.15 0.31
N ASP A 365 3.57 -25.87 0.45
CA ASP A 365 3.31 -27.09 -0.32
C ASP A 365 2.37 -26.78 -1.49
N ASP A 366 2.75 -27.23 -2.69
CA ASP A 366 1.92 -27.15 -3.90
C ASP A 366 0.80 -28.22 -3.88
N SER A 367 0.56 -28.84 -2.73
CA SER A 367 -0.40 -29.92 -2.57
C SER A 367 -1.83 -29.45 -2.87
N PRO A 368 -2.55 -30.15 -3.76
CA PRO A 368 -3.92 -29.80 -4.11
C PRO A 368 -4.80 -29.82 -2.86
N CYS A 369 -5.53 -28.73 -2.64
CA CYS A 369 -6.40 -28.61 -1.48
C CYS A 369 -7.75 -29.27 -1.79
N ASP A 370 -8.17 -30.23 -0.98
CA ASP A 370 -9.55 -30.74 -1.05
C ASP A 370 -10.55 -29.67 -0.61
N SER A 371 -11.64 -29.59 -1.36
CA SER A 371 -12.70 -28.62 -1.16
C SER A 371 -14.08 -29.24 -1.32
N CYS A 372 -15.05 -28.63 -0.64
CA CYS A 372 -16.47 -28.81 -0.83
C CYS A 372 -16.91 -28.30 -2.22
N GLU A 373 -18.14 -28.64 -2.60
CA GLU A 373 -18.82 -28.13 -3.78
C GLU A 373 -18.90 -26.60 -3.78
N ILE A 374 -18.78 -26.01 -4.98
CA ILE A 374 -18.74 -24.56 -5.16
C ILE A 374 -20.14 -23.96 -4.98
N ASN A 375 -20.24 -22.97 -4.09
CA ASN A 375 -21.39 -22.10 -3.94
C ASN A 375 -21.24 -20.91 -4.89
N TRP A 376 -21.89 -20.99 -6.04
CA TRP A 376 -21.82 -19.94 -7.07
C TRP A 376 -22.58 -18.67 -6.66
N LEU A 377 -21.92 -17.53 -6.82
CA LEU A 377 -22.48 -16.20 -6.57
C LEU A 377 -23.07 -15.59 -7.85
N ASP A 378 -22.44 -15.86 -8.99
CA ASP A 378 -22.93 -15.45 -10.30
C ASP A 378 -23.77 -16.54 -10.98
N PRO A 379 -24.72 -16.14 -11.86
CA PRO A 379 -25.43 -17.08 -12.71
C PRO A 379 -24.47 -17.77 -13.69
N GLU A 380 -24.86 -18.95 -14.16
CA GLU A 380 -24.13 -19.63 -15.24
C GLU A 380 -24.15 -18.78 -16.52
N PRO A 381 -23.01 -18.64 -17.24
CA PRO A 381 -22.97 -17.91 -18.50
C PRO A 381 -23.84 -18.60 -19.57
N ASP A 382 -24.39 -17.80 -20.49
CA ASP A 382 -25.19 -18.33 -21.61
C ASP A 382 -24.33 -19.24 -22.50
N ARG A 383 -24.88 -20.39 -22.91
CA ARG A 383 -24.17 -21.39 -23.74
C ARG A 383 -23.65 -20.87 -25.08
N ASP A 384 -24.28 -19.81 -25.59
CA ASP A 384 -23.92 -19.16 -26.85
C ASP A 384 -22.92 -18.00 -26.66
N SER A 385 -22.54 -17.67 -25.41
CA SER A 385 -21.55 -16.64 -25.10
C SER A 385 -20.12 -17.16 -25.32
N SER A 386 -19.20 -16.26 -25.66
CA SER A 386 -17.76 -16.57 -25.72
C SER A 386 -17.20 -17.06 -24.39
N ASP A 387 -17.83 -16.70 -23.28
CA ASP A 387 -17.35 -16.96 -21.94
C ASP A 387 -17.69 -18.38 -21.48
N TYR A 388 -18.66 -19.05 -22.12
CA TYR A 388 -19.10 -20.39 -21.74
C TYR A 388 -18.02 -21.44 -21.95
N GLU A 389 -17.25 -21.35 -23.05
CA GLU A 389 -16.17 -22.30 -23.33
C GLU A 389 -15.08 -22.22 -22.25
N ASN A 390 -14.67 -20.99 -21.89
CA ASN A 390 -13.73 -20.75 -20.80
C ASN A 390 -14.27 -21.25 -19.45
N TYR A 391 -15.54 -20.94 -19.15
CA TYR A 391 -16.20 -21.41 -17.92
C TYR A 391 -16.17 -22.94 -17.81
N ILE A 392 -16.55 -23.68 -18.86
CA ILE A 392 -16.56 -25.14 -18.83
C ILE A 392 -15.14 -25.71 -18.72
N GLN A 393 -14.17 -25.13 -19.43
CA GLN A 393 -12.78 -25.58 -19.37
C GLN A 393 -12.20 -25.40 -17.96
N GLU A 394 -12.38 -24.23 -17.36
CA GLU A 394 -11.89 -23.93 -16.01
C GLU A 394 -12.64 -24.74 -14.95
N LEU A 395 -13.97 -24.92 -15.09
CA LEU A 395 -14.75 -25.77 -14.20
C LEU A 395 -14.26 -27.23 -14.25
N GLN A 396 -13.98 -27.76 -15.45
CA GLN A 396 -13.41 -29.10 -15.60
C GLN A 396 -12.01 -29.21 -14.99
N ALA A 397 -11.20 -28.16 -15.04
CA ALA A 397 -9.90 -28.14 -14.37
C ALA A 397 -10.05 -28.20 -12.84
N ILE A 398 -11.01 -27.46 -12.28
CA ILE A 398 -11.33 -27.46 -10.85
C ILE A 398 -11.91 -28.81 -10.40
N GLU A 399 -12.84 -29.39 -11.17
CA GLU A 399 -13.49 -30.66 -10.81
C GLU A 399 -12.64 -31.90 -11.12
N GLY A 400 -11.83 -31.85 -12.18
CA GLY A 400 -11.13 -33.02 -12.74
C GLY A 400 -9.77 -33.32 -12.10
N GLY A 401 -9.21 -32.37 -11.34
CA GLY A 401 -7.89 -32.52 -10.72
C GLY A 401 -6.77 -32.80 -11.73
N GLU A 402 -6.94 -32.39 -13.00
CA GLU A 402 -5.87 -32.57 -13.98
C GLU A 402 -4.69 -31.66 -13.63
N ASP A 403 -3.51 -32.27 -13.53
CA ASP A 403 -2.22 -31.64 -13.26
C ASP A 403 -1.85 -30.58 -14.33
N PHE A 404 -2.52 -29.43 -14.32
CA PHE A 404 -2.08 -28.25 -15.07
C PHE A 404 -0.92 -27.59 -14.32
N PHE A 405 0.26 -28.23 -14.42
CA PHE A 405 1.55 -27.90 -13.79
C PHE A 405 2.11 -26.47 -14.03
N ASN A 406 1.35 -25.53 -14.60
CA ASN A 406 1.85 -24.20 -14.98
C ASN A 406 1.01 -23.02 -14.47
N SER A 407 -0.06 -23.25 -13.70
CA SER A 407 -0.71 -22.15 -12.98
C SER A 407 -0.08 -22.02 -11.60
N SER A 408 0.44 -20.84 -11.28
CA SER A 408 0.87 -20.50 -9.91
C SER A 408 -0.30 -20.41 -8.92
N ASP A 409 -1.54 -20.54 -9.42
CA ASP A 409 -2.74 -20.42 -8.63
C ASP A 409 -3.20 -21.82 -8.22
N GLN A 410 -3.13 -22.10 -6.92
CA GLN A 410 -3.47 -23.37 -6.29
C GLN A 410 -4.92 -23.79 -6.65
N ILE A 411 -5.06 -24.75 -7.57
CA ILE A 411 -6.37 -25.29 -7.96
C ILE A 411 -6.84 -26.25 -6.85
N CYS A 412 -8.00 -25.95 -6.26
CA CYS A 412 -8.63 -26.82 -5.28
C CYS A 412 -9.32 -27.99 -6.01
N GLN A 413 -9.17 -29.22 -5.49
CA GLN A 413 -9.86 -30.39 -6.02
C GLN A 413 -11.15 -30.64 -5.23
N ILE A 414 -12.23 -31.05 -5.90
CA ILE A 414 -13.51 -31.42 -5.26
C ILE A 414 -13.63 -32.95 -5.20
N ASN A 415 -12.61 -33.61 -4.65
CA ASN A 415 -12.54 -35.07 -4.62
C ASN A 415 -13.09 -35.62 -3.31
N PHE A 416 -12.44 -35.31 -2.18
CA PHE A 416 -12.79 -35.92 -0.89
C PHE A 416 -14.17 -35.48 -0.35
N PHE A 417 -14.53 -34.21 -0.53
CA PHE A 417 -15.79 -33.63 -0.03
C PHE A 417 -16.89 -33.51 -1.09
N ARG A 418 -16.82 -34.32 -2.15
CA ARG A 418 -17.80 -34.28 -3.24
C ARG A 418 -19.23 -34.47 -2.73
N GLY A 419 -20.14 -33.61 -3.21
CA GLY A 419 -21.54 -33.56 -2.79
C GLY A 419 -21.83 -32.75 -1.52
N CYS A 420 -20.81 -32.24 -0.82
CA CYS A 420 -20.97 -31.35 0.33
C CYS A 420 -20.80 -29.90 -0.11
N TYR A 421 -21.81 -29.03 0.07
CA TYR A 421 -21.69 -27.57 -0.17
C TYR A 421 -21.22 -26.78 1.06
N GLN A 422 -21.14 -27.44 2.20
CA GLN A 422 -20.70 -26.91 3.48
C GLN A 422 -19.83 -27.98 4.17
N PRO A 423 -19.02 -27.62 5.18
CA PRO A 423 -18.22 -28.58 5.92
C PRO A 423 -19.14 -29.68 6.47
N PRO A 424 -18.78 -30.96 6.29
CA PRO A 424 -19.55 -32.07 6.85
C PRO A 424 -19.61 -31.97 8.38
N THR A 425 -20.58 -32.63 9.03
CA THR A 425 -20.49 -32.78 10.49
C THR A 425 -19.30 -33.67 10.86
N GLU A 426 -18.87 -33.64 12.13
CA GLU A 426 -17.79 -34.50 12.61
C GLU A 426 -18.04 -35.99 12.30
N GLU A 427 -19.28 -36.48 12.46
CA GLU A 427 -19.65 -37.86 12.15
C GLU A 427 -19.61 -38.17 10.66
N GLU A 428 -20.02 -37.22 9.82
CA GLU A 428 -19.97 -37.33 8.35
C GLU A 428 -18.53 -37.33 7.87
N TYR A 429 -17.67 -36.45 8.39
CA TYR A 429 -16.24 -36.43 8.12
C TYR A 429 -15.58 -37.75 8.50
N LYS A 430 -15.85 -38.27 9.71
CA LYS A 430 -15.35 -39.59 10.15
C LYS A 430 -15.89 -40.74 9.30
N ARG A 431 -17.06 -40.60 8.68
CA ARG A 431 -17.58 -41.58 7.71
C ARG A 431 -16.82 -41.49 6.40
N LEU A 432 -16.70 -40.29 5.81
CA LEU A 432 -15.96 -40.06 4.56
C LEU A 432 -14.52 -40.59 4.65
N ARG A 433 -13.83 -40.31 5.76
CA ARG A 433 -12.48 -40.83 6.00
C ARG A 433 -12.40 -42.35 6.01
N ARG A 434 -13.39 -43.03 6.63
CA ARG A 434 -13.42 -44.50 6.66
C ARG A 434 -13.68 -45.09 5.29
N GLU A 435 -14.51 -44.43 4.48
CA GLU A 435 -14.80 -44.83 3.11
C GLU A 435 -13.58 -44.61 2.21
N TYR A 436 -12.90 -43.48 2.34
CA TYR A 436 -11.67 -43.18 1.60
C TYR A 436 -10.55 -44.19 1.87
N ASN A 437 -10.38 -44.65 3.12
CA ASN A 437 -9.36 -45.65 3.47
C ASN A 437 -9.69 -47.08 3.00
N THR A 438 -10.89 -47.33 2.46
CA THR A 438 -11.28 -48.67 1.98
C THR A 438 -11.12 -48.86 0.48
N ASP A 439 -10.97 -47.78 -0.28
CA ASP A 439 -10.70 -47.77 -1.71
C ASP A 439 -9.20 -47.75 -1.99
#